data_AF-A0A9W9DXH5-F1
#
_entry.id   AF-A0A9W9DXH5-F1
#
_cell.length_a   1.000
_cell.length_b   1.000
_cell.length_c   1.000
_cell.angle_alpha   90.00
_cell.angle_beta   90.00
_cell.angle_gamma   90.00
#
_symmetry.space_group_name_H-M   'P 1'
#
loop_
_entity.id
_entity.type
_entity.pdbx_description
1 polymer ?
#
loop_
_entity_poly.entity_id
_entity_poly.type
_entity_poly.pdbx_seq_one_letter_code
_entity_poly.pdbx_strand_id
1 'polypeptide(L)'
;MTVSPQLPLEIVMQLFKRMGPRVILVEDHGSLVGLVTVKDVLRFIAMEKPGYHHPSWDERGGLDGLLEELWSVIRGVVDRLGEKFAGLRSRR
;
A
#
# COMPACT_ATOMS: atom_id res chain seq x y z
N MET A 1 -4.10 -10.97 -9.54
CA MET A 1 -3.37 -11.76 -8.53
C MET A 1 -4.18 -11.79 -7.25
N THR A 2 -4.16 -12.90 -6.52
CA THR A 2 -4.82 -13.08 -5.23
C THR A 2 -3.78 -13.37 -4.15
N VAL A 3 -4.10 -13.05 -2.89
CA VAL A 3 -3.30 -13.40 -1.70
C VAL A 3 -4.22 -13.91 -0.60
N SER A 4 -3.70 -14.72 0.31
CA SER A 4 -4.46 -15.17 1.49
C SER A 4 -4.57 -14.03 2.52
N PRO A 5 -5.68 -13.95 3.29
CA PRO A 5 -5.87 -12.93 4.30
C PRO A 5 -4.88 -13.04 5.48
N GLN A 6 -4.24 -14.19 5.68
CA GLN A 6 -3.24 -14.41 6.71
C GLN A 6 -1.81 -14.00 6.27
N LEU A 7 -1.65 -13.53 5.02
CA LEU A 7 -0.35 -13.13 4.50
C LEU A 7 0.15 -11.85 5.22
N PRO A 8 1.41 -11.82 5.71
CA PRO A 8 1.95 -10.64 6.38
C PRO A 8 1.95 -9.39 5.48
N LEU A 9 1.63 -8.24 6.06
CA LEU A 9 1.56 -6.95 5.34
C LEU A 9 2.87 -6.62 4.62
N GLU A 10 4.01 -6.97 5.23
CA GLU A 10 5.34 -6.85 4.63
C GLU A 10 5.41 -7.51 3.24
N ILE A 11 4.92 -8.74 3.13
CA ILE A 11 4.96 -9.48 1.87
C ILE A 11 4.00 -8.84 0.85
N VAL A 12 2.83 -8.38 1.31
CA VAL A 12 1.89 -7.62 0.46
C VAL A 12 2.55 -6.36 -0.10
N MET A 13 3.33 -5.64 0.72
CA MET A 13 4.08 -4.46 0.30
C MET A 13 5.19 -4.80 -0.70
N GLN A 14 5.89 -5.92 -0.51
CA GLN A 14 6.86 -6.44 -1.49
C GLN A 14 6.20 -6.77 -2.83
N LEU A 15 5.00 -7.34 -2.83
CA LEU A 15 4.25 -7.63 -4.06
C LEU A 15 3.89 -6.36 -4.81
N PHE A 16 3.43 -5.32 -4.10
CA PHE A 16 3.20 -4.00 -4.68
C PHE A 16 4.46 -3.41 -5.31
N LYS A 17 5.60 -3.52 -4.63
CA LYS A 17 6.88 -2.99 -5.13
C LYS A 17 7.40 -3.77 -6.34
N ARG A 18 7.48 -5.10 -6.25
CA ARG A 18 8.13 -5.94 -7.27
C ARG A 18 7.32 -6.03 -8.56
N MET A 19 5.99 -6.07 -8.45
CA MET A 19 5.13 -6.27 -9.61
C MET A 19 4.36 -5.02 -10.04
N GLY A 20 4.31 -3.97 -9.21
CA GLY A 20 3.52 -2.76 -9.47
C GLY A 20 2.00 -2.96 -9.65
N PRO A 21 1.32 -3.97 -9.06
CA PRO A 21 -0.12 -4.11 -9.20
C PRO A 21 -0.83 -2.90 -8.59
N ARG A 22 -1.89 -2.41 -9.24
CA ARG A 22 -2.71 -1.33 -8.67
C ARG A 22 -3.64 -1.82 -7.56
N VAL A 23 -4.01 -3.10 -7.62
CA VAL A 23 -4.92 -3.77 -6.70
C VAL A 23 -4.45 -5.21 -6.52
N ILE A 24 -4.47 -5.69 -5.28
CA ILE A 24 -4.28 -7.10 -4.93
C ILE A 24 -5.62 -7.62 -4.41
N LEU A 25 -6.07 -8.76 -4.91
CA LEU A 25 -7.31 -9.39 -4.44
C LEU A 25 -6.99 -10.26 -3.23
N VAL A 26 -7.92 -10.34 -2.28
CA VAL A 26 -7.82 -11.21 -1.11
C VAL A 26 -8.75 -12.39 -1.30
N GLU A 27 -8.20 -13.59 -1.23
CA GLU A 27 -8.90 -14.85 -1.45
C GLU A 27 -8.76 -15.74 -0.22
N ASP A 28 -9.86 -16.35 0.22
CA ASP A 28 -9.90 -17.33 1.27
C ASP A 28 -10.53 -18.62 0.74
N HIS A 29 -9.76 -19.71 0.74
CA HIS A 29 -10.20 -21.04 0.26
C HIS A 29 -10.94 -21.02 -1.09
N GLY A 30 -10.40 -20.33 -2.10
CA GLY A 30 -11.01 -20.23 -3.44
C GLY A 30 -12.12 -19.20 -3.58
N SER A 31 -12.49 -18.52 -2.50
CA SER A 31 -13.51 -17.46 -2.51
C SER A 31 -12.85 -16.08 -2.47
N LEU A 32 -13.25 -15.19 -3.38
CA LEU A 32 -12.83 -13.79 -3.34
C LEU A 32 -13.52 -13.09 -2.16
N VAL A 33 -12.75 -12.71 -1.14
CA VAL A 33 -13.26 -12.10 0.09
C VAL A 33 -12.93 -10.61 0.21
N GLY A 34 -12.04 -10.08 -0.62
CA GLY A 34 -11.74 -8.66 -0.58
C GLY A 34 -10.70 -8.19 -1.58
N LEU A 35 -10.24 -6.96 -1.38
CA LEU A 35 -9.17 -6.33 -2.13
C LEU A 35 -8.36 -5.42 -1.22
N VAL A 36 -7.10 -5.22 -1.58
CA VAL A 36 -6.18 -4.28 -0.95
C VAL A 36 -5.57 -3.42 -2.03
N THR A 37 -5.54 -2.11 -1.79
CA THR A 37 -4.78 -1.16 -2.60
C THR A 37 -3.64 -0.56 -1.79
N VAL A 38 -2.66 0.01 -2.49
CA VAL A 38 -1.58 0.79 -1.84
C VAL A 38 -2.16 1.90 -0.94
N LYS A 39 -3.28 2.52 -1.33
CA LYS A 39 -3.95 3.56 -0.54
C LYS A 39 -4.47 3.01 0.80
N ASP A 40 -4.99 1.79 0.82
CA ASP A 40 -5.53 1.18 2.03
C ASP A 40 -4.41 0.86 3.01
N VAL A 41 -3.29 0.33 2.50
CA VAL A 41 -2.07 0.06 3.29
C VAL A 41 -1.51 1.36 3.90
N LEU A 42 -1.42 2.43 3.11
CA LEU A 42 -0.93 3.72 3.61
C LEU A 42 -1.83 4.31 4.68
N ARG A 43 -3.14 4.24 4.48
CA ARG A 43 -4.12 4.70 5.47
C ARG A 43 -4.01 3.88 6.76
N PHE A 44 -3.85 2.57 6.66
CA PHE A 44 -3.67 1.69 7.82
C PHE A 44 -2.44 2.08 8.64
N ILE A 45 -1.28 2.22 8.00
CA ILE A 45 -0.02 2.62 8.67
C ILE A 45 -0.16 4.00 9.34
N ALA A 46 -0.84 4.95 8.67
CA ALA A 46 -1.06 6.30 9.21
C ALA A 46 -2.04 6.33 10.40
N MET A 47 -3.04 5.45 10.41
CA MET A 47 -4.03 5.37 11.50
C MET A 47 -3.49 4.63 12.72
N GLU A 48 -2.60 3.66 12.54
CA GLU A 48 -2.08 2.82 13.63
C GLU A 48 -1.08 3.56 14.56
N LYS A 49 -0.56 4.72 14.14
CA LYS A 49 0.41 5.52 14.93
C LYS A 49 -0.07 6.97 15.09
N PRO A 50 -0.79 7.33 16.18
CA PRO A 50 -1.13 8.71 16.48
C PRO A 50 0.10 9.45 17.02
N GLY A 51 1.00 9.85 16.13
CA GLY A 51 2.23 10.55 16.49
C GLY A 51 3.29 10.33 15.42
N TYR A 52 3.40 11.28 14.49
CA TYR A 52 4.32 11.24 13.37
C TYR A 52 5.77 11.38 13.88
N HIS A 53 6.36 10.27 14.32
CA HIS A 53 7.79 10.05 14.29
C HIS A 53 8.03 8.95 13.25
N HIS A 54 9.02 9.19 12.38
CA HIS A 54 9.54 8.23 11.40
C HIS A 54 9.44 6.81 11.96
N PRO A 55 8.79 5.85 11.29
CA PRO A 55 8.64 4.55 11.89
C PRO A 55 10.03 3.91 11.90
N SER A 56 10.67 3.84 13.07
CA SER A 56 11.76 2.89 13.29
C SER A 56 11.10 1.52 13.39
N TRP A 57 11.08 0.80 12.27
CA TRP A 57 10.69 -0.61 12.25
C TRP A 57 11.91 -1.46 12.64
N ASP A 58 12.34 -1.37 13.90
CA ASP A 58 13.24 -2.38 14.48
C ASP A 58 12.36 -3.42 15.18
N GLU A 59 12.40 -4.72 14.86
CA GLU A 59 13.57 -5.59 14.76
C GLU A 59 13.68 -6.30 13.38
N ARG A 60 14.48 -5.72 12.47
CA ARG A 60 15.14 -6.33 11.27
C ARG A 60 15.18 -5.26 10.18
N GLY A 61 16.30 -4.56 10.05
CA GLY A 61 16.55 -3.46 9.10
C GLY A 61 16.47 -3.78 7.58
N GLY A 62 15.65 -4.73 7.15
CA GLY A 62 15.32 -4.98 5.74
C GLY A 62 14.12 -4.16 5.22
N LEU A 63 13.28 -3.60 6.11
CA LEU A 63 12.02 -2.95 5.74
C LEU A 63 12.09 -1.45 5.62
N ASP A 64 12.98 -0.78 6.33
CA ASP A 64 13.17 0.65 6.16
C ASP A 64 13.70 0.96 4.74
N GLY A 65 14.61 0.15 4.20
CA GLY A 65 15.02 0.23 2.80
C GLY A 65 13.91 -0.15 1.81
N LEU A 66 13.01 -1.08 2.20
CA LEU A 66 11.83 -1.38 1.40
C LEU A 66 10.92 -0.14 1.31
N LEU A 67 10.73 0.55 2.43
CA LEU A 67 9.85 1.71 2.57
C LEU A 67 10.40 2.93 1.84
N GLU A 68 11.69 3.23 1.91
CA GLU A 68 12.28 4.33 1.13
C GLU A 68 12.08 4.13 -0.39
N GLU A 69 12.33 2.91 -0.89
CA GLU A 69 12.09 2.59 -2.29
C GLU A 69 10.58 2.59 -2.63
N LEU A 70 9.73 2.10 -1.73
CA LEU A 70 8.29 2.11 -1.91
C LEU A 70 7.74 3.54 -1.90
N TRP A 71 8.27 4.45 -1.09
CA TRP A 71 7.88 5.86 -1.06
C TRP A 71 8.11 6.57 -2.40
N SER A 72 9.12 6.17 -3.17
CA SER A 72 9.34 6.66 -4.53
C SER A 72 8.20 6.24 -5.46
N VAL A 73 7.79 4.96 -5.40
CA VAL A 73 6.67 4.42 -6.17
C VAL A 73 5.33 5.01 -5.72
N ILE A 74 5.13 5.14 -4.41
CA ILE A 74 3.94 5.74 -3.80
C ILE A 74 3.78 7.19 -4.24
N ARG A 75 4.85 8.00 -4.24
CA ARG A 75 4.80 9.37 -4.77
C ARG A 75 4.32 9.38 -6.21
N GLY A 76 4.89 8.54 -7.08
CA GLY A 76 4.44 8.44 -8.48
C GLY A 76 2.98 7.96 -8.66
N VAL A 77 2.46 7.13 -7.76
CA VAL A 77 1.06 6.69 -7.77
C VAL A 77 0.12 7.77 -7.22
N VAL A 78 0.52 8.46 -6.14
CA VAL A 78 -0.21 9.58 -5.54
C VAL A 78 -0.31 10.74 -6.53
N ASP A 79 0.76 11.07 -7.26
CA ASP A 79 0.75 12.14 -8.26
C ASP A 79 -0.24 11.81 -9.39
N ARG A 80 -0.19 10.59 -9.95
CA ARG A 80 -1.10 10.16 -11.03
C ARG A 80 -2.57 10.02 -10.58
N LEU A 81 -2.82 9.72 -9.31
CA LEU A 81 -4.18 9.69 -8.75
C LEU A 81 -4.66 11.08 -8.37
N GLY A 82 -3.77 11.95 -7.85
CA GLY A 82 -4.04 13.35 -7.54
C GLY A 82 -4.50 14.12 -8.77
N GLU A 83 -3.86 13.92 -9.92
CA GLU A 83 -4.28 14.50 -11.20
C GLU A 83 -5.70 14.05 -11.62
N LYS A 84 -6.03 12.77 -11.41
CA LYS A 84 -7.37 12.23 -11.73
C LYS A 84 -8.46 12.71 -10.78
N PHE A 85 -8.16 12.88 -9.49
CA PHE A 85 -9.12 13.39 -8.50
C PHE A 85 -9.29 14.92 -8.59
N ALA A 86 -8.24 15.67 -8.94
CA ALA A 86 -8.33 17.11 -9.21
C ALA A 86 -9.20 17.39 -10.45
N GLY A 87 -9.07 16.57 -11.50
CA GLY A 87 -9.91 16.66 -12.70
C GLY A 87 -11.40 16.35 -12.46
N LEU A 88 -11.74 15.58 -11.43
CA LEU A 88 -13.14 15.25 -11.12
C LEU A 88 -13.85 16.30 -10.25
N ARG A 89 -13.11 17.24 -9.65
CA ARG A 89 -13.66 18.34 -8.85
C ARG A 89 -13.97 19.59 -9.69
N SER A 90 -13.50 19.65 -10.94
CA SER A 90 -13.78 20.74 -11.90
C SER A 90 -14.92 20.39 -12.87
N ARG A 91 -16.02 19.84 -12.35
CA ARG A 91 -17.32 19.77 -13.02
C ARG A 91 -18.43 19.83 -11.95
N ARG A 92 -18.52 20.98 -11.30
CA ARG A 92 -19.73 21.47 -10.64
C ARG A 92 -19.75 22.98 -10.76
#